data_AF-A0A9D5RKJ2-F1
#
_entry.id   AF-A0A9D5RKJ2-F1
#
_cell.length_a   1.000
_cell.length_b   1.000
_cell.length_c   1.000
_cell.angle_alpha   90.00
_cell.angle_beta   90.00
_cell.angle_gamma   90.00
#
_symmetry.space_group_name_H-M   'P 1'
#
loop_
_entity.id
_entity.type
_entity.pdbx_description
1 polymer ?
#
loop_
_entity_poly.entity_id
_entity_poly.type
_entity_poly.pdbx_seq_one_letter_code
_entity_poly.pdbx_strand_id
1 'polypeptide(L)'
;MSKKFFYFLMLVLLCGGAIAARYMLKTENIVAGDKQVQGKEQWNHRIAGYVNNQQLNVMIGGKQVLFEDDGAYMNDTLEFMLPLDVFQENFDCAVNVYDNTDVLIEKGNTRIELRVGSMEYKLNGSILQLQTPVEQFHNTIYMPLAVVKTSFGYQSGWNMQTLTVSLERTQTDETEKILPSYYNYSEMGKTQVAKDQGPNGVCWAFAALTALETTLMPEAEVDFSEEHLALRPAYMKAQDVGGDYNMALAYLLSWEGPIYEADDLYGDDTRNEEAKAAVHLQEAQIIESKDFETIKKMVYQYGGVQSSLYMTMTSANSRSYYYNKENHAYAYIGTEKPNHDIVIVGWDDHYPKESFNIEVGGDGAFICRNSWGGEFGDEGNFYVSYYDTNIGVHNIVYTEVEPNNNYDNIYQSDLCGWTGMMGYNSETAYMANVYTADSDQTLQAVGFYATGMYTEYTIYVVKEYHNTGDLNNRLRVASGSFKNSGYYTVDLDYTVSIAKDDSFAVIVQIKTPGSDMPIAIEYQAEGSNLLIDVSDGLGYISSNGERWENTESERQVNVCLKAYTSNQY
;
A
#
# COMPACT_ATOMS: atom_id res chain seq x y z
N MET A 1 -23.90 -35.51 -72.83
CA MET A 1 -23.00 -36.11 -71.81
C MET A 1 -23.71 -37.31 -71.20
N SER A 2 -23.13 -38.52 -71.26
CA SER A 2 -23.84 -39.74 -70.81
C SER A 2 -24.03 -39.72 -69.30
N LYS A 3 -25.13 -40.28 -68.77
CA LYS A 3 -25.37 -40.41 -67.32
C LYS A 3 -24.17 -41.04 -66.58
N LYS A 4 -23.43 -41.95 -67.26
CA LYS A 4 -22.20 -42.57 -66.74
C LYS A 4 -21.05 -41.57 -66.52
N PHE A 5 -20.92 -40.57 -67.39
CA PHE A 5 -19.91 -39.51 -67.23
C PHE A 5 -20.25 -38.57 -66.07
N PHE A 6 -21.54 -38.29 -65.85
CA PHE A 6 -22.00 -37.48 -64.73
C PHE A 6 -21.75 -38.19 -63.38
N TYR A 7 -22.04 -39.49 -63.27
CA TYR A 7 -21.71 -40.27 -62.08
C TYR A 7 -20.21 -40.40 -61.83
N PHE A 8 -19.40 -40.51 -62.88
CA PHE A 8 -17.94 -40.52 -62.76
C PHE A 8 -17.40 -39.18 -62.24
N LEU A 9 -17.88 -38.06 -62.77
CA LEU A 9 -17.48 -36.73 -62.31
C LEU A 9 -17.89 -36.48 -60.84
N MET A 10 -19.08 -36.95 -60.45
CA MET A 10 -19.56 -36.84 -59.08
C MET A 10 -18.74 -37.71 -58.11
N LEU A 11 -18.29 -38.90 -58.55
CA LEU A 11 -17.41 -39.77 -57.78
C LEU A 11 -16.01 -39.14 -57.61
N VAL A 12 -15.48 -38.50 -58.65
CA VAL A 12 -14.19 -37.80 -58.58
C VAL A 12 -14.27 -36.58 -57.66
N LEU A 13 -15.37 -35.83 -57.67
CA LEU A 13 -15.61 -34.72 -56.73
C LEU A 13 -15.82 -35.19 -55.28
N LEU A 14 -16.51 -36.31 -55.07
CA LEU A 14 -16.65 -36.95 -53.75
C LEU A 14 -15.31 -37.48 -53.22
N CYS A 15 -14.51 -38.12 -54.06
CA CYS A 15 -13.18 -38.59 -53.69
C CYS A 15 -12.22 -37.42 -53.46
N GLY A 16 -12.25 -36.38 -54.31
CA GLY A 16 -11.47 -35.17 -54.14
C GLY A 16 -11.86 -34.38 -52.89
N GLY A 17 -13.16 -34.27 -52.61
CA GLY A 17 -13.70 -33.68 -51.39
C GLY A 17 -13.37 -34.49 -50.14
N ALA A 18 -13.38 -35.82 -50.20
CA ALA A 18 -12.97 -36.69 -49.10
C ALA A 18 -11.45 -36.65 -48.85
N ILE A 19 -10.63 -36.49 -49.88
CA ILE A 19 -9.18 -36.29 -49.77
C ILE A 19 -8.88 -34.90 -49.18
N ALA A 20 -9.55 -33.85 -49.67
CA ALA A 20 -9.42 -32.50 -49.12
C ALA A 20 -9.92 -32.43 -47.66
N ALA A 21 -11.03 -33.09 -47.33
CA ALA A 21 -11.51 -33.23 -45.96
C ALA A 21 -10.55 -34.05 -45.10
N ARG A 22 -9.85 -35.07 -45.63
CA ARG A 22 -8.78 -35.78 -44.91
C ARG A 22 -7.54 -34.91 -44.64
N TYR A 23 -7.24 -33.97 -45.52
CA TYR A 23 -6.16 -33.00 -45.31
C TYR A 23 -6.57 -31.86 -44.35
N MET A 24 -7.85 -31.46 -44.36
CA MET A 24 -8.41 -30.42 -43.49
C MET A 24 -8.81 -30.94 -42.09
N LEU A 25 -9.16 -32.22 -41.96
CA LEU A 25 -9.51 -32.93 -40.70
C LEU A 25 -8.33 -33.76 -40.18
N LYS A 26 -7.09 -33.40 -40.52
CA LYS A 26 -5.93 -33.99 -39.88
C LYS A 26 -5.83 -33.40 -38.46
N THR A 27 -6.67 -33.89 -37.56
CA THR A 27 -6.42 -33.77 -36.12
C THR A 27 -5.14 -34.52 -35.86
N GLU A 28 -4.06 -33.78 -35.62
CA GLU A 28 -2.80 -34.33 -35.12
C GLU A 28 -3.05 -34.80 -33.68
N ASN A 29 -3.57 -36.02 -33.55
CA ASN A 29 -3.62 -36.70 -32.28
C ASN A 29 -2.21 -37.16 -31.95
N ILE A 30 -1.60 -36.54 -30.95
CA ILE A 30 -0.31 -36.96 -30.39
C ILE A 30 -0.55 -38.29 -29.65
N VAL A 31 0.12 -39.35 -30.09
CA VAL A 31 0.17 -40.64 -29.38
C VAL A 31 1.34 -40.60 -28.40
N ALA A 32 1.14 -41.10 -27.18
CA ALA A 32 2.21 -41.19 -26.19
C ALA A 32 3.44 -41.92 -26.77
N GLY A 33 4.56 -41.22 -26.91
CA GLY A 33 5.84 -41.78 -27.39
C GLY A 33 6.52 -41.07 -28.58
N ASP A 34 5.87 -40.08 -29.21
CA ASP A 34 6.50 -39.32 -30.30
C ASP A 34 7.57 -38.33 -29.81
N LYS A 35 8.74 -38.33 -30.46
CA LYS A 35 9.93 -37.55 -30.05
C LYS A 35 10.09 -36.18 -30.74
N GLN A 36 9.24 -35.82 -31.68
CA GLN A 36 9.24 -34.48 -32.29
C GLN A 36 7.81 -34.01 -32.60
N VAL A 37 7.40 -32.91 -31.96
CA VAL A 37 6.14 -32.21 -32.20
C VAL A 37 6.36 -31.19 -33.31
N GLN A 38 5.75 -31.38 -34.49
CA GLN A 38 5.59 -30.30 -35.47
C GLN A 38 4.55 -29.31 -34.92
N GLY A 39 4.80 -27.99 -35.05
CA GLY A 39 3.89 -26.96 -34.54
C GLY A 39 4.01 -26.65 -33.05
N LYS A 40 5.19 -26.84 -32.44
CA LYS A 40 5.46 -26.51 -31.01
C LYS A 40 4.93 -25.13 -30.60
N GLU A 41 5.12 -24.10 -31.42
CA GLU A 41 4.61 -22.75 -31.16
C GLU A 41 3.08 -22.69 -31.17
N GLN A 42 2.42 -23.36 -32.12
CA GLN A 42 0.95 -23.43 -32.18
C GLN A 42 0.37 -24.21 -31.00
N TRP A 43 1.09 -25.22 -30.51
CA TRP A 43 0.72 -25.97 -29.32
C TRP A 43 0.94 -25.17 -28.04
N ASN A 44 2.07 -24.48 -27.91
CA ASN A 44 2.33 -23.63 -26.77
C ASN A 44 1.27 -22.53 -26.65
N HIS A 45 0.95 -21.86 -27.76
CA HIS A 45 -0.09 -20.83 -27.79
C HIS A 45 -1.46 -21.35 -27.33
N ARG A 46 -1.81 -22.59 -27.70
CA ARG A 46 -3.05 -23.23 -27.22
C ARG A 46 -3.01 -23.57 -25.73
N ILE A 47 -1.86 -23.99 -25.21
CA ILE A 47 -1.69 -24.28 -23.79
C ILE A 47 -1.77 -22.98 -22.98
N ALA A 48 -1.00 -21.97 -23.36
CA ALA A 48 -1.04 -20.64 -22.76
C ALA A 48 -2.46 -20.06 -22.78
N GLY A 49 -3.12 -20.09 -23.94
CA GLY A 49 -4.51 -19.66 -24.08
C GLY A 49 -5.50 -20.46 -23.23
N TYR A 50 -5.30 -21.78 -23.04
CA TYR A 50 -6.14 -22.57 -22.14
C TYR A 50 -5.93 -22.18 -20.67
N VAL A 51 -4.67 -22.01 -20.25
CA VAL A 51 -4.30 -21.64 -18.88
C VAL A 51 -4.81 -20.24 -18.54
N ASN A 52 -4.57 -19.25 -19.40
CA ASN A 52 -4.90 -17.86 -19.16
C ASN A 52 -6.42 -17.56 -19.25
N ASN A 53 -7.20 -18.44 -19.88
CA ASN A 53 -8.67 -18.36 -19.85
C ASN A 53 -9.29 -18.91 -18.55
N GLN A 54 -8.45 -19.35 -17.61
CA GLN A 54 -8.84 -19.82 -16.29
C GLN A 54 -8.08 -19.03 -15.24
N GLN A 55 -8.51 -19.16 -13.98
CA GLN A 55 -7.83 -18.50 -12.87
C GLN A 55 -6.56 -19.29 -12.51
N LEU A 56 -5.39 -18.67 -12.73
CA LEU A 56 -4.11 -19.22 -12.32
C LEU A 56 -3.93 -19.02 -10.81
N ASN A 57 -3.61 -20.11 -10.10
CA ASN A 57 -3.29 -20.05 -8.67
C ASN A 57 -1.78 -19.91 -8.49
N VAL A 58 -1.33 -18.89 -7.75
CA VAL A 58 0.08 -18.70 -7.41
C VAL A 58 0.27 -18.96 -5.93
N MET A 59 1.21 -19.83 -5.59
CA MET A 59 1.59 -20.14 -4.21
C MET A 59 3.06 -19.74 -4.00
N ILE A 60 3.36 -18.94 -2.98
CA ILE A 60 4.73 -18.56 -2.62
C ILE A 60 4.96 -18.92 -1.15
N GLY A 61 5.93 -19.79 -0.88
CA GLY A 61 6.24 -20.25 0.47
C GLY A 61 5.04 -20.85 1.20
N GLY A 62 4.23 -21.63 0.49
CA GLY A 62 2.98 -22.22 1.00
C GLY A 62 1.79 -21.27 1.19
N LYS A 63 1.93 -19.96 0.89
CA LYS A 63 0.82 -18.99 0.93
C LYS A 63 0.26 -18.75 -0.47
N GLN A 64 -1.06 -18.64 -0.58
CA GLN A 64 -1.70 -18.23 -1.84
C GLN A 64 -1.54 -16.72 -2.02
N VAL A 65 -1.09 -16.33 -3.20
CA VAL A 65 -1.06 -14.93 -3.63
C VAL A 65 -2.43 -14.57 -4.18
N LEU A 66 -2.99 -13.48 -3.69
CA LEU A 66 -4.19 -12.85 -4.25
C LEU A 66 -3.74 -11.70 -5.16
N PHE A 67 -4.48 -11.48 -6.23
CA PHE A 67 -4.23 -10.38 -7.18
C PHE A 67 -5.46 -9.48 -7.13
N GLU A 68 -5.26 -8.17 -7.03
CA GLU A 68 -6.33 -7.17 -6.98
C GLU A 68 -6.91 -6.96 -8.38
N ASP A 69 -6.04 -6.69 -9.37
CA ASP A 69 -6.42 -6.51 -10.77
C ASP A 69 -5.88 -7.65 -11.65
N ASP A 70 -4.62 -7.50 -12.06
CA ASP A 70 -4.00 -8.17 -13.18
C ASP A 70 -3.21 -9.40 -12.70
N GLY A 71 -3.86 -10.56 -12.76
CA GLY A 71 -3.27 -11.81 -12.30
C GLY A 71 -2.04 -12.28 -13.09
N ALA A 72 -1.30 -13.23 -12.50
CA ALA A 72 -0.23 -13.94 -13.21
C ALA A 72 -0.74 -14.71 -14.44
N TYR A 73 0.08 -14.79 -15.50
CA TYR A 73 -0.26 -15.50 -16.73
C TYR A 73 0.87 -16.39 -17.23
N MET A 74 0.57 -17.27 -18.20
CA MET A 74 1.53 -18.07 -18.94
C MET A 74 1.68 -17.52 -20.36
N ASN A 75 2.89 -17.21 -20.80
CA ASN A 75 3.11 -16.72 -22.17
C ASN A 75 3.23 -17.86 -23.20
N ASP A 76 3.35 -17.51 -24.49
CA ASP A 76 3.49 -18.47 -25.60
C ASP A 76 4.81 -19.27 -25.58
N THR A 77 5.75 -18.92 -24.70
CA THR A 77 6.96 -19.73 -24.43
C THR A 77 6.75 -20.74 -23.31
N LEU A 78 5.55 -20.78 -22.70
CA LEU A 78 5.18 -21.53 -21.50
C LEU A 78 5.88 -21.08 -20.23
N GLU A 79 6.42 -19.85 -20.21
CA GLU A 79 6.96 -19.24 -19.00
C GLU A 79 5.83 -18.55 -18.24
N PHE A 80 5.85 -18.68 -16.91
CA PHE A 80 4.95 -17.93 -16.04
C PHE A 80 5.47 -16.52 -15.81
N MET A 81 4.57 -15.57 -15.88
CA MET A 81 4.80 -14.15 -15.79
C MET A 81 4.03 -13.64 -14.57
N LEU A 82 4.75 -13.07 -13.61
CA LEU A 82 4.17 -12.51 -12.38
C LEU A 82 4.14 -10.98 -12.50
N PRO A 83 3.03 -10.32 -12.14
CA PRO A 83 2.99 -8.86 -12.04
C PRO A 83 4.00 -8.39 -10.99
N LEU A 84 4.51 -7.17 -11.14
CA LEU A 84 5.64 -6.68 -10.35
C LEU A 84 5.26 -6.33 -8.89
N ASP A 85 4.01 -5.92 -8.66
CA ASP A 85 3.41 -5.61 -7.35
C ASP A 85 3.53 -6.76 -6.32
N VAL A 86 3.39 -8.01 -6.73
CA VAL A 86 3.48 -9.15 -5.81
C VAL A 86 4.89 -9.37 -5.27
N PHE A 87 5.91 -8.74 -5.85
CA PHE A 87 7.30 -9.02 -5.48
C PHE A 87 7.66 -8.44 -4.12
N GLN A 88 7.24 -7.21 -3.86
CA GLN A 88 7.60 -6.46 -2.67
C GLN A 88 7.20 -7.23 -1.40
N GLU A 89 5.93 -7.56 -1.28
CA GLU A 89 5.40 -8.25 -0.09
C GLU A 89 5.81 -9.72 0.01
N ASN A 90 5.77 -10.46 -1.10
CA ASN A 90 5.94 -11.91 -1.06
C ASN A 90 7.40 -12.36 -1.04
N PHE A 91 8.34 -11.50 -1.41
CA PHE A 91 9.77 -11.82 -1.41
C PHE A 91 10.61 -10.97 -0.45
N ASP A 92 9.98 -10.09 0.33
CA ASP A 92 10.65 -9.16 1.24
C ASP A 92 11.75 -8.35 0.53
N CYS A 93 11.39 -7.72 -0.58
CA CYS A 93 12.32 -6.95 -1.42
C CYS A 93 11.81 -5.52 -1.65
N ALA A 94 12.71 -4.62 -2.01
CA ALA A 94 12.42 -3.29 -2.52
C ALA A 94 12.25 -3.39 -4.03
N VAL A 95 11.24 -2.73 -4.58
CA VAL A 95 10.96 -2.71 -6.02
C VAL A 95 10.83 -1.26 -6.46
N ASN A 96 11.61 -0.85 -7.45
CA ASN A 96 11.63 0.51 -7.96
C ASN A 96 11.55 0.48 -9.49
N VAL A 97 10.68 1.31 -10.05
CA VAL A 97 10.48 1.46 -11.49
C VAL A 97 10.84 2.88 -11.92
N TYR A 98 11.81 2.99 -12.82
CA TYR A 98 12.28 4.25 -13.38
C TYR A 98 11.81 4.38 -14.83
N ASP A 99 11.34 5.57 -15.20
CA ASP A 99 10.89 5.91 -16.55
C ASP A 99 9.88 4.89 -17.14
N ASN A 100 9.08 4.25 -16.28
CA ASN A 100 8.14 3.17 -16.61
C ASN A 100 8.76 1.96 -17.35
N THR A 101 10.09 1.83 -17.39
CA THR A 101 10.75 0.81 -18.21
C THR A 101 11.93 0.12 -17.55
N ASP A 102 12.66 0.78 -16.66
CA ASP A 102 13.80 0.21 -15.95
C ASP A 102 13.36 -0.21 -14.55
N VAL A 103 13.57 -1.48 -14.19
CA VAL A 103 13.15 -2.05 -12.92
C VAL A 103 14.39 -2.40 -12.10
N LEU A 104 14.44 -1.92 -10.87
CA LEU A 104 15.44 -2.27 -9.86
C LEU A 104 14.75 -3.03 -8.74
N ILE A 105 15.18 -4.27 -8.49
CA ILE A 105 14.76 -5.03 -7.32
C ILE A 105 15.95 -5.28 -6.42
N GLU A 106 15.79 -4.98 -5.15
CA GLU A 106 16.84 -5.16 -4.14
C GLU A 106 16.33 -6.04 -3.00
N LYS A 107 17.18 -6.97 -2.57
CA LYS A 107 16.93 -7.82 -1.41
C LYS A 107 18.25 -8.12 -0.71
N GLY A 108 18.48 -7.53 0.45
CA GLY A 108 19.75 -7.62 1.17
C GLY A 108 20.90 -7.16 0.28
N ASN A 109 21.82 -8.07 -0.05
CA ASN A 109 22.95 -7.79 -0.96
C ASN A 109 22.66 -8.16 -2.43
N THR A 110 21.46 -8.66 -2.72
CA THR A 110 21.05 -9.02 -4.08
C THR A 110 20.43 -7.81 -4.77
N ARG A 111 20.98 -7.45 -5.92
CA ARG A 111 20.51 -6.37 -6.79
C ARG A 111 20.20 -6.91 -8.18
N ILE A 112 18.97 -6.71 -8.62
CA ILE A 112 18.46 -7.13 -9.93
C ILE A 112 18.08 -5.89 -10.73
N GLU A 113 18.74 -5.68 -11.87
CA GLU A 113 18.39 -4.61 -12.81
C GLU A 113 17.79 -5.23 -14.07
N LEU A 114 16.55 -4.87 -14.40
CA LEU A 114 15.83 -5.33 -15.57
C LEU A 114 15.36 -4.15 -16.41
N ARG A 115 15.05 -4.40 -17.67
CA ARG A 115 14.41 -3.43 -18.55
C ARG A 115 13.30 -4.08 -19.34
N VAL A 116 12.14 -3.42 -19.41
CA VAL A 116 11.00 -3.87 -20.21
C VAL A 116 11.43 -4.08 -21.67
N GLY A 117 11.08 -5.24 -22.23
CA GLY A 117 11.45 -5.65 -23.59
C GLY A 117 12.87 -6.21 -23.74
N SER A 118 13.71 -6.18 -22.70
CA SER A 118 15.07 -6.74 -22.75
C SER A 118 15.06 -8.26 -22.51
N MET A 119 15.89 -8.98 -23.28
CA MET A 119 16.19 -10.40 -23.06
C MET A 119 17.37 -10.60 -22.10
N GLU A 120 17.93 -9.53 -21.56
CA GLU A 120 19.05 -9.55 -20.63
C GLU A 120 18.69 -8.79 -19.36
N TYR A 121 19.22 -9.24 -18.23
CA TYR A 121 19.13 -8.54 -16.95
C TYR A 121 20.46 -8.62 -16.21
N LYS A 122 20.69 -7.72 -15.24
CA LYS A 122 21.88 -7.78 -14.38
C LYS A 122 21.51 -8.33 -13.02
N LEU A 123 22.32 -9.26 -12.54
CA LEU A 123 22.32 -9.74 -11.16
C LEU A 123 23.66 -9.39 -10.52
N ASN A 124 23.66 -8.48 -9.54
CA ASN A 124 24.87 -7.98 -8.88
C ASN A 124 25.92 -7.49 -9.90
N GLY A 125 25.46 -6.77 -10.93
CA GLY A 125 26.29 -6.27 -12.04
C GLY A 125 26.66 -7.31 -13.12
N SER A 126 26.39 -8.60 -12.91
CA SER A 126 26.64 -9.66 -13.90
C SER A 126 25.47 -9.81 -14.86
N ILE A 127 25.73 -9.78 -16.17
CA ILE A 127 24.69 -9.90 -17.20
C ILE A 127 24.27 -11.37 -17.36
N LEU A 128 22.96 -11.62 -17.31
CA LEU A 128 22.32 -12.93 -17.49
C LEU A 128 21.25 -12.85 -18.60
N GLN A 129 21.00 -13.99 -19.26
CA GLN A 129 20.07 -14.10 -20.38
C GLN A 129 18.72 -14.67 -19.93
N LEU A 130 17.64 -14.06 -20.40
CA LEU A 130 16.28 -14.54 -20.26
C LEU A 130 15.87 -15.34 -21.50
N GLN A 131 14.85 -16.19 -21.35
CA GLN A 131 14.20 -16.87 -22.48
C GLN A 131 12.99 -16.09 -23.01
N THR A 132 12.49 -15.15 -22.23
CA THR A 132 11.39 -14.25 -22.54
C THR A 132 11.65 -12.92 -21.81
N PRO A 133 11.34 -11.77 -22.41
CA PRO A 133 11.66 -10.50 -21.79
C PRO A 133 10.74 -10.19 -20.61
N VAL A 134 11.07 -9.15 -19.85
CA VAL A 134 10.08 -8.46 -19.01
C VAL A 134 9.07 -7.80 -19.94
N GLU A 135 7.78 -8.02 -19.69
CA GLU A 135 6.68 -7.54 -20.54
C GLU A 135 5.86 -6.48 -19.81
N GLN A 136 5.14 -5.65 -20.57
CA GLN A 136 4.22 -4.67 -20.00
C GLN A 136 2.88 -4.76 -20.73
N PHE A 137 1.79 -4.96 -19.97
CA PHE A 137 0.42 -4.98 -20.48
C PHE A 137 -0.45 -4.09 -19.59
N HIS A 138 -1.30 -3.26 -20.19
CA HIS A 138 -2.23 -2.37 -19.47
C HIS A 138 -1.58 -1.57 -18.32
N ASN A 139 -0.34 -1.13 -18.50
CA ASN A 139 0.49 -0.42 -17.50
C ASN A 139 1.11 -1.32 -16.40
N THR A 140 0.73 -2.59 -16.31
CA THR A 140 1.32 -3.59 -15.41
C THR A 140 2.61 -4.17 -16.01
N ILE A 141 3.71 -4.12 -15.26
CA ILE A 141 4.97 -4.77 -15.63
C ILE A 141 4.96 -6.21 -15.11
N TYR A 142 5.29 -7.15 -16.00
CA TYR A 142 5.35 -8.56 -15.68
C TYR A 142 6.76 -9.12 -15.81
N MET A 143 7.18 -9.82 -14.77
CA MET A 143 8.49 -10.43 -14.68
C MET A 143 8.42 -11.95 -14.90
N PRO A 144 9.34 -12.52 -15.69
CA PRO A 144 9.47 -13.96 -15.83
C PRO A 144 9.83 -14.63 -14.51
N LEU A 145 9.16 -15.74 -14.18
CA LEU A 145 9.44 -16.56 -12.99
C LEU A 145 10.91 -17.04 -12.95
N ALA A 146 11.55 -17.19 -14.11
CA ALA A 146 12.98 -17.44 -14.27
C ALA A 146 13.86 -16.50 -13.43
N VAL A 147 13.53 -15.21 -13.36
CA VAL A 147 14.31 -14.21 -12.62
C VAL A 147 14.32 -14.55 -11.13
N VAL A 148 13.14 -14.86 -10.56
CA VAL A 148 12.98 -15.24 -9.16
C VAL A 148 13.77 -16.51 -8.83
N LYS A 149 13.67 -17.53 -9.68
CA LYS A 149 14.36 -18.82 -9.48
C LYS A 149 15.87 -18.62 -9.41
N THR A 150 16.43 -17.85 -10.34
CA THR A 150 17.87 -17.63 -10.44
C THR A 150 18.40 -16.63 -9.40
N SER A 151 17.65 -15.56 -9.13
CA SER A 151 18.14 -14.43 -8.33
C SER A 151 17.83 -14.55 -6.85
N PHE A 152 16.70 -15.15 -6.48
CA PHE A 152 16.27 -15.32 -5.08
C PHE A 152 16.38 -16.76 -4.57
N GLY A 153 16.88 -17.68 -5.39
CA GLY A 153 17.08 -19.07 -4.98
C GLY A 153 15.77 -19.84 -4.76
N TYR A 154 14.76 -19.60 -5.59
CA TYR A 154 13.50 -20.37 -5.56
C TYR A 154 13.51 -21.50 -6.58
N GLN A 155 12.71 -22.52 -6.31
CA GLN A 155 12.29 -23.55 -7.26
C GLN A 155 10.79 -23.40 -7.52
N SER A 156 10.38 -23.71 -8.74
CA SER A 156 8.97 -23.68 -9.15
C SER A 156 8.41 -25.08 -9.36
N GLY A 157 7.19 -25.32 -8.88
CA GLY A 157 6.34 -26.46 -9.24
C GLY A 157 5.16 -25.99 -10.10
N TRP A 158 4.65 -26.89 -10.95
CA TRP A 158 3.45 -26.64 -11.76
C TRP A 158 2.49 -27.81 -11.65
N ASN A 159 1.25 -27.53 -11.25
CA ASN A 159 0.15 -28.48 -11.22
C ASN A 159 -0.94 -28.08 -12.22
N MET A 160 -1.01 -28.79 -13.34
CA MET A 160 -1.98 -28.56 -14.41
C MET A 160 -3.45 -28.83 -13.99
N GLN A 161 -3.68 -29.72 -13.01
CA GLN A 161 -5.06 -30.07 -12.61
C GLN A 161 -5.70 -28.98 -11.76
N THR A 162 -4.90 -28.32 -10.92
CA THR A 162 -5.33 -27.23 -10.04
C THR A 162 -4.96 -25.86 -10.58
N LEU A 163 -4.30 -25.82 -11.75
CA LEU A 163 -3.68 -24.63 -12.33
C LEU A 163 -2.83 -23.86 -11.32
N THR A 164 -1.98 -24.57 -10.58
CA THR A 164 -1.18 -23.97 -9.51
C THR A 164 0.29 -23.92 -9.87
N VAL A 165 0.88 -22.72 -9.89
CA VAL A 165 2.32 -22.52 -9.87
C VAL A 165 2.76 -22.28 -8.42
N SER A 166 3.73 -23.06 -7.95
CA SER A 166 4.21 -23.00 -6.56
C SER A 166 5.68 -22.62 -6.52
N LEU A 167 6.05 -21.61 -5.77
CA LEU A 167 7.41 -21.15 -5.55
C LEU A 167 7.85 -21.49 -4.13
N GLU A 168 8.91 -22.30 -4.03
CA GLU A 168 9.49 -22.71 -2.76
C GLU A 168 10.97 -22.35 -2.72
N ARG A 169 11.47 -21.88 -1.58
CA ARG A 169 12.88 -21.50 -1.45
C ARG A 169 13.76 -22.76 -1.42
N THR A 170 14.86 -22.75 -2.16
CA THR A 170 15.76 -23.92 -2.27
C THR A 170 16.81 -23.99 -1.16
N GLN A 171 17.16 -22.86 -0.55
CA GLN A 171 18.07 -22.78 0.59
C GLN A 171 17.54 -21.75 1.60
N THR A 172 17.36 -22.18 2.84
CA THR A 172 17.18 -21.31 4.00
C THR A 172 18.55 -21.12 4.64
N ASP A 173 19.37 -20.22 4.09
CA ASP A 173 20.53 -19.78 4.85
C ASP A 173 20.01 -18.90 5.98
N GLU A 174 20.03 -19.41 7.21
CA GLU A 174 19.57 -18.71 8.42
C GLU A 174 20.35 -17.39 8.66
N THR A 175 21.42 -17.15 7.89
CA THR A 175 22.25 -15.93 7.96
C THR A 175 21.96 -14.89 6.88
N GLU A 176 21.06 -15.15 5.92
CA GLU A 176 20.73 -14.17 4.88
C GLU A 176 19.93 -12.99 5.46
N LYS A 177 20.59 -11.85 5.64
CA LYS A 177 19.92 -10.61 6.00
C LYS A 177 19.04 -10.12 4.85
N ILE A 178 17.75 -9.93 5.13
CA ILE A 178 16.76 -9.38 4.19
C ILE A 178 17.07 -7.90 3.89
N LEU A 179 17.58 -7.18 4.88
CA LEU A 179 17.91 -5.76 4.78
C LEU A 179 19.43 -5.58 4.66
N PRO A 180 19.90 -4.66 3.80
CA PRO A 180 21.32 -4.29 3.78
C PRO A 180 21.71 -3.57 5.09
N SER A 181 23.01 -3.53 5.38
CA SER A 181 23.51 -2.77 6.55
C SER A 181 23.52 -1.25 6.34
N TYR A 182 23.37 -0.82 5.10
CA TYR A 182 23.29 0.58 4.70
C TYR A 182 22.24 0.72 3.61
N TYR A 183 21.41 1.76 3.72
CA TYR A 183 20.43 2.10 2.70
C TYR A 183 20.11 3.58 2.79
N ASN A 184 20.01 4.26 1.65
CA ASN A 184 19.74 5.69 1.57
C ASN A 184 18.86 5.99 0.36
N TYR A 185 17.66 6.54 0.61
CA TYR A 185 16.72 6.96 -0.42
C TYR A 185 17.30 7.91 -1.45
N SER A 186 18.18 8.81 -1.05
CA SER A 186 18.76 9.78 -1.97
C SER A 186 19.63 9.11 -3.03
N GLU A 187 20.30 8.00 -2.69
CA GLU A 187 21.08 7.20 -3.65
C GLU A 187 20.20 6.40 -4.61
N MET A 188 18.94 6.16 -4.25
CA MET A 188 17.94 5.48 -5.07
C MET A 188 17.09 6.46 -5.90
N GLY A 189 17.39 7.76 -5.88
CA GLY A 189 16.59 8.77 -6.57
C GLY A 189 15.19 8.98 -5.96
N LYS A 190 14.95 8.50 -4.73
CA LYS A 190 13.70 8.70 -3.97
C LYS A 190 13.76 9.94 -3.09
N THR A 191 14.20 11.07 -3.65
CA THR A 191 14.42 12.28 -2.87
C THR A 191 14.06 13.53 -3.66
N GLN A 192 13.59 14.55 -2.95
CA GLN A 192 13.37 15.89 -3.48
C GLN A 192 14.30 16.89 -2.81
N VAL A 193 14.24 18.15 -3.24
CA VAL A 193 14.85 19.25 -2.51
C VAL A 193 14.22 19.35 -1.12
N ALA A 194 15.02 19.67 -0.10
CA ALA A 194 14.50 19.77 1.27
C ALA A 194 13.63 21.00 1.37
N LYS A 195 12.37 20.79 1.74
CA LYS A 195 11.42 21.88 1.99
C LYS A 195 11.76 22.59 3.31
N ASP A 196 11.26 23.82 3.46
CA ASP A 196 11.55 24.67 4.62
C ASP A 196 10.27 25.19 5.26
N GLN A 197 9.94 24.68 6.44
CA GLN A 197 8.79 25.12 7.22
C GLN A 197 8.94 26.55 7.78
N GLY A 198 10.14 27.13 7.72
CA GLY A 198 10.42 28.45 8.29
C GLY A 198 10.16 28.49 9.80
N PRO A 199 9.54 29.56 10.33
CA PRO A 199 9.29 29.72 11.76
C PRO A 199 8.04 28.98 12.27
N ASN A 200 7.27 28.34 11.38
CA ASN A 200 5.95 27.81 11.70
C ASN A 200 6.05 26.45 12.42
N GLY A 201 5.04 26.14 13.25
CA GLY A 201 4.95 24.93 14.06
C GLY A 201 4.45 23.69 13.30
N VAL A 202 4.73 23.60 11.99
CA VAL A 202 4.06 22.68 11.05
C VAL A 202 4.93 21.50 10.61
N CYS A 203 6.00 21.16 11.34
CA CYS A 203 6.87 20.02 11.02
C CYS A 203 6.11 18.70 10.82
N TRP A 204 4.98 18.50 11.52
CA TRP A 204 4.09 17.34 11.40
C TRP A 204 3.48 17.22 9.99
N ALA A 205 3.12 18.34 9.35
CA ALA A 205 2.56 18.37 8.00
C ALA A 205 3.65 18.05 6.96
N PHE A 206 4.82 18.69 7.10
CA PHE A 206 5.99 18.41 6.26
C PHE A 206 6.43 16.95 6.36
N ALA A 207 6.53 16.40 7.57
CA ALA A 207 6.94 15.02 7.76
C ALA A 207 5.94 14.02 7.17
N ALA A 208 4.63 14.28 7.33
CA ALA A 208 3.59 13.46 6.70
C ALA A 208 3.66 13.54 5.17
N LEU A 209 3.67 14.73 4.57
CA LEU A 209 3.69 14.82 3.10
C LEU A 209 5.01 14.33 2.51
N THR A 210 6.16 14.59 3.15
CA THR A 210 7.44 13.99 2.73
C THR A 210 7.40 12.45 2.79
N ALA A 211 6.82 11.85 3.84
CA ALA A 211 6.68 10.41 3.91
C ALA A 211 5.80 9.88 2.75
N LEU A 212 4.70 10.56 2.44
CA LEU A 212 3.80 10.20 1.34
C LEU A 212 4.45 10.35 -0.04
N GLU A 213 5.16 11.45 -0.28
CA GLU A 213 5.90 11.69 -1.52
C GLU A 213 6.94 10.61 -1.77
N THR A 214 7.68 10.21 -0.73
CA THR A 214 8.68 9.15 -0.86
C THR A 214 8.07 7.77 -1.14
N THR A 215 6.81 7.53 -0.78
CA THR A 215 6.08 6.31 -1.17
C THR A 215 5.80 6.25 -2.66
N LEU A 216 5.62 7.41 -3.30
CA LEU A 216 5.33 7.51 -4.73
C LEU A 216 6.60 7.55 -5.61
N MET A 217 7.78 7.65 -5.01
CA MET A 217 9.06 7.74 -5.72
C MET A 217 9.78 6.39 -5.79
N PRO A 218 10.54 6.13 -6.87
CA PRO A 218 10.88 7.03 -7.99
C PRO A 218 9.85 7.07 -9.13
N GLU A 219 8.72 6.38 -9.01
CA GLU A 219 7.72 6.22 -10.06
C GLU A 219 7.04 7.54 -10.44
N ALA A 220 6.80 8.41 -9.45
CA ALA A 220 6.25 9.74 -9.63
C ALA A 220 6.98 10.77 -8.74
N GLU A 221 7.53 11.79 -9.38
CA GLU A 221 8.06 12.97 -8.69
C GLU A 221 6.89 13.92 -8.40
N VAL A 222 6.54 14.08 -7.12
CA VAL A 222 5.37 14.84 -6.67
C VAL A 222 5.71 15.73 -5.48
N ASP A 223 5.23 16.97 -5.49
CA ASP A 223 5.43 17.95 -4.42
C ASP A 223 4.04 18.40 -3.94
N PHE A 224 3.69 18.05 -2.71
CA PHE A 224 2.38 18.31 -2.11
C PHE A 224 2.41 19.51 -1.16
N SER A 225 1.26 20.21 -1.09
CA SER A 225 1.08 21.42 -0.30
C SER A 225 0.94 21.14 1.19
N GLU A 226 1.96 21.50 1.98
CA GLU A 226 1.87 21.49 3.43
C GLU A 226 0.91 22.55 3.97
N GLU A 227 0.75 23.67 3.29
CA GLU A 227 -0.15 24.78 3.68
C GLU A 227 -1.61 24.30 3.70
N HIS A 228 -2.04 23.62 2.64
CA HIS A 228 -3.41 23.13 2.52
C HIS A 228 -3.79 22.13 3.63
N LEU A 229 -2.82 21.29 4.03
CA LEU A 229 -2.95 20.39 5.17
C LEU A 229 -2.94 21.16 6.50
N ALA A 230 -1.99 22.09 6.69
CA ALA A 230 -1.81 22.81 7.94
C ALA A 230 -2.98 23.75 8.27
N LEU A 231 -3.60 24.35 7.26
CA LEU A 231 -4.74 25.26 7.38
C LEU A 231 -6.10 24.57 7.36
N ARG A 232 -6.13 23.23 7.43
CA ARG A 232 -7.38 22.47 7.42
C ARG A 232 -8.35 22.97 8.51
N PRO A 233 -9.57 23.42 8.14
CA PRO A 233 -10.51 24.04 9.08
C PRO A 233 -10.90 23.17 10.27
N ALA A 234 -10.93 21.84 10.08
CA ALA A 234 -11.33 20.86 11.09
C ALA A 234 -10.53 20.96 12.41
N TYR A 235 -9.31 21.53 12.38
CA TYR A 235 -8.42 21.55 13.54
C TYR A 235 -8.47 22.82 14.40
N MET A 236 -9.10 23.91 13.92
CA MET A 236 -9.09 25.25 14.56
C MET A 236 -7.82 25.57 15.37
N LYS A 237 -6.66 25.31 14.77
CA LYS A 237 -5.34 25.60 15.35
C LYS A 237 -4.68 26.71 14.52
N ALA A 238 -3.97 27.60 15.21
CA ALA A 238 -3.03 28.47 14.53
C ALA A 238 -1.80 27.64 14.11
N GLN A 239 -1.13 28.00 13.02
CA GLN A 239 0.03 27.27 12.49
C GLN A 239 1.21 27.18 13.49
N ASP A 240 1.24 28.00 14.54
CA ASP A 240 2.24 27.96 15.62
C ASP A 240 1.90 26.93 16.72
N VAL A 241 0.68 26.37 16.71
CA VAL A 241 0.23 25.30 17.60
C VAL A 241 0.51 23.96 16.91
N GLY A 242 1.54 23.26 17.38
CA GLY A 242 1.97 21.97 16.83
C GLY A 242 0.83 20.97 16.61
N GLY A 243 1.03 20.08 15.64
CA GLY A 243 0.13 19.00 15.27
C GLY A 243 0.72 17.63 15.55
N ASP A 244 -0.02 16.61 15.13
CA ASP A 244 0.41 15.21 15.19
C ASP A 244 -0.01 14.49 13.90
N TYR A 245 0.46 13.25 13.76
CA TYR A 245 0.20 12.44 12.58
C TYR A 245 -1.28 12.05 12.40
N ASN A 246 -2.11 12.02 13.45
CA ASN A 246 -3.53 11.68 13.30
C ASN A 246 -4.25 12.80 12.55
N MET A 247 -3.79 14.04 12.72
CA MET A 247 -4.25 15.17 11.91
C MET A 247 -3.90 14.94 10.43
N ALA A 248 -2.65 14.61 10.11
CA ALA A 248 -2.29 14.33 8.72
C ALA A 248 -3.10 13.15 8.14
N LEU A 249 -3.25 12.06 8.88
CA LEU A 249 -4.06 10.90 8.47
C LEU A 249 -5.51 11.30 8.20
N ALA A 250 -6.15 12.03 9.11
CA ALA A 250 -7.54 12.41 8.95
C ALA A 250 -7.78 13.29 7.72
N TYR A 251 -6.83 14.17 7.37
CA TYR A 251 -6.87 14.94 6.12
C TYR A 251 -6.76 14.03 4.88
N LEU A 252 -5.74 13.17 4.84
CA LEU A 252 -5.46 12.29 3.70
C LEU A 252 -6.60 11.27 3.47
N LEU A 253 -7.11 10.68 4.56
CA LEU A 253 -8.17 9.66 4.53
C LEU A 253 -9.57 10.23 4.33
N SER A 254 -9.75 11.56 4.47
CA SER A 254 -11.02 12.21 4.15
C SER A 254 -11.12 12.65 2.69
N TRP A 255 -10.08 12.37 1.89
CA TRP A 255 -9.92 12.82 0.50
C TRP A 255 -9.96 14.35 0.34
N GLU A 256 -9.61 15.08 1.40
CA GLU A 256 -9.40 16.53 1.31
C GLU A 256 -8.05 16.87 0.67
N GLY A 257 -7.13 15.90 0.61
CA GLY A 257 -5.88 16.00 -0.12
C GLY A 257 -5.12 14.66 -0.14
N PRO A 258 -3.82 14.67 -0.47
CA PRO A 258 -2.98 15.84 -0.66
C PRO A 258 -3.30 16.57 -1.96
N ILE A 259 -2.97 17.86 -2.04
CA ILE A 259 -3.00 18.64 -3.28
C ILE A 259 -1.57 19.04 -3.63
N TYR A 260 -1.31 19.41 -4.89
CA TYR A 260 0.04 19.82 -5.28
C TYR A 260 0.41 21.19 -4.67
N GLU A 261 1.68 21.36 -4.33
CA GLU A 261 2.24 22.64 -3.86
C GLU A 261 1.99 23.77 -4.88
N ALA A 262 2.01 23.45 -6.17
CA ALA A 262 1.71 24.42 -7.22
C ALA A 262 0.26 24.95 -7.21
N ASP A 263 -0.66 24.24 -6.57
CA ASP A 263 -2.08 24.62 -6.46
C ASP A 263 -2.40 25.39 -5.18
N ASP A 264 -1.52 25.35 -4.17
CA ASP A 264 -1.62 26.08 -2.91
C ASP A 264 -0.23 26.23 -2.26
N LEU A 265 0.38 27.41 -2.43
CA LEU A 265 1.80 27.65 -2.11
C LEU A 265 2.05 27.84 -0.62
N TYR A 266 3.10 27.21 -0.11
CA TYR A 266 3.50 27.38 1.27
C TYR A 266 3.94 28.80 1.62
N GLY A 267 3.42 29.32 2.73
CA GLY A 267 3.84 30.59 3.33
C GLY A 267 3.05 31.82 2.88
N ASP A 268 1.92 31.64 2.20
CA ASP A 268 0.99 32.74 1.88
C ASP A 268 -0.20 32.85 2.86
N ASP A 269 -0.30 31.92 3.81
CA ASP A 269 -1.37 31.82 4.83
C ASP A 269 -2.79 31.70 4.23
N THR A 270 -2.92 31.15 3.02
CA THR A 270 -4.19 30.89 2.37
C THR A 270 -4.38 29.41 2.08
N ARG A 271 -5.65 28.99 1.94
CA ARG A 271 -6.03 27.62 1.62
C ARG A 271 -6.93 27.60 0.39
N ASN A 272 -6.59 26.78 -0.60
CA ASN A 272 -7.40 26.60 -1.79
C ASN A 272 -8.57 25.63 -1.56
N GLU A 273 -9.71 26.16 -1.11
CA GLU A 273 -10.93 25.39 -0.83
C GLU A 273 -11.54 24.65 -2.04
N GLU A 274 -11.15 25.01 -3.28
CA GLU A 274 -11.67 24.37 -4.50
C GLU A 274 -10.77 23.23 -5.01
N ALA A 275 -9.58 23.07 -4.41
CA ALA A 275 -8.63 22.04 -4.81
C ALA A 275 -9.15 20.64 -4.46
N LYS A 276 -8.70 19.65 -5.22
CA LYS A 276 -9.07 18.24 -5.05
C LYS A 276 -7.83 17.41 -4.81
N ALA A 277 -7.99 16.33 -4.06
CA ALA A 277 -6.92 15.38 -3.83
C ALA A 277 -6.30 14.88 -5.15
N ALA A 278 -4.97 14.92 -5.23
CA ALA A 278 -4.20 14.43 -6.36
C ALA A 278 -4.12 12.89 -6.37
N VAL A 279 -4.09 12.30 -5.17
CA VAL A 279 -4.05 10.86 -4.89
C VAL A 279 -4.90 10.58 -3.66
N HIS A 280 -5.26 9.32 -3.45
CA HIS A 280 -5.99 8.88 -2.27
C HIS A 280 -5.13 7.93 -1.43
N LEU A 281 -4.97 8.23 -0.15
CA LEU A 281 -4.35 7.31 0.80
C LEU A 281 -5.35 6.23 1.20
N GLN A 282 -4.97 4.95 1.11
CA GLN A 282 -5.82 3.82 1.49
C GLN A 282 -5.29 2.99 2.63
N GLU A 283 -3.97 2.94 2.78
CA GLU A 283 -3.35 2.19 3.86
C GLU A 283 -2.23 3.00 4.51
N ALA A 284 -2.33 3.11 5.83
CA ALA A 284 -1.28 3.67 6.65
C ALA A 284 -1.04 2.78 7.86
N GLN A 285 0.20 2.37 8.07
CA GLN A 285 0.57 1.49 9.18
C GLN A 285 1.32 2.25 10.26
N ILE A 286 0.97 1.98 11.51
CA ILE A 286 1.67 2.46 12.70
C ILE A 286 2.55 1.32 13.22
N ILE A 287 3.86 1.57 13.24
CA ILE A 287 4.88 0.56 13.61
C ILE A 287 5.21 0.67 15.10
N GLU A 288 5.30 -0.48 15.76
CA GLU A 288 5.60 -0.60 17.18
C GLU A 288 6.86 0.18 17.60
N SER A 289 6.80 0.73 18.81
CA SER A 289 7.86 1.56 19.36
C SER A 289 9.20 0.81 19.41
N LYS A 290 10.24 1.42 18.84
CA LYS A 290 11.62 0.95 18.75
C LYS A 290 11.80 -0.36 17.97
N ASP A 291 10.82 -0.79 17.18
CA ASP A 291 11.01 -1.91 16.25
C ASP A 291 11.79 -1.46 15.00
N PHE A 292 13.10 -1.26 15.19
CA PHE A 292 13.99 -0.75 14.15
C PHE A 292 14.08 -1.65 12.93
N GLU A 293 13.96 -2.97 13.10
CA GLU A 293 13.98 -3.90 11.97
C GLU A 293 12.71 -3.73 11.12
N THR A 294 11.53 -3.61 11.74
CA THR A 294 10.31 -3.32 10.99
C THR A 294 10.34 -1.91 10.39
N ILE A 295 10.84 -0.89 11.10
CA ILE A 295 10.99 0.48 10.55
C ILE A 295 11.89 0.46 9.31
N LYS A 296 13.07 -0.17 9.38
CA LYS A 296 13.96 -0.30 8.22
C LYS A 296 13.30 -1.07 7.09
N LYS A 297 12.54 -2.13 7.40
CA LYS A 297 11.78 -2.88 6.39
C LYS A 297 10.74 -1.98 5.69
N MET A 298 10.03 -1.14 6.44
CA MET A 298 9.03 -0.23 5.87
C MET A 298 9.68 0.84 4.99
N VAL A 299 10.80 1.42 5.44
CA VAL A 299 11.63 2.30 4.61
C VAL A 299 12.16 1.58 3.38
N TYR A 300 12.56 0.32 3.50
CA TYR A 300 13.11 -0.39 2.36
C TYR A 300 12.06 -0.67 1.27
N GLN A 301 10.83 -0.97 1.69
CA GLN A 301 9.81 -1.48 0.79
C GLN A 301 8.86 -0.40 0.29
N TYR A 302 8.38 0.47 1.17
CA TYR A 302 7.25 1.33 0.86
C TYR A 302 7.66 2.78 0.69
N GLY A 303 8.26 3.37 1.72
CA GLY A 303 8.25 4.82 1.86
C GLY A 303 8.95 5.24 3.14
N GLY A 304 9.27 6.52 3.21
CA GLY A 304 9.86 7.11 4.40
C GLY A 304 8.93 6.93 5.59
N VAL A 305 9.50 6.70 6.77
CA VAL A 305 8.73 6.50 8.00
C VAL A 305 8.74 7.80 8.79
N GLN A 306 7.59 8.44 8.96
CA GLN A 306 7.47 9.59 9.86
C GLN A 306 7.82 9.16 11.28
N SER A 307 8.70 9.90 11.94
CA SER A 307 9.05 9.70 13.34
C SER A 307 9.31 11.01 14.06
N SER A 308 9.30 10.97 15.39
CA SER A 308 9.39 12.18 16.22
C SER A 308 10.67 12.21 17.04
N LEU A 309 11.23 13.40 17.19
CA LEU A 309 12.42 13.70 17.97
C LEU A 309 12.14 14.78 19.00
N TYR A 310 12.95 14.79 20.05
CA TYR A 310 13.16 16.01 20.82
C TYR A 310 14.36 16.75 20.23
N MET A 311 14.12 17.91 19.65
CA MET A 311 15.14 18.81 19.11
C MET A 311 15.24 20.07 19.94
N THR A 312 16.45 20.38 20.40
CA THR A 312 16.76 21.67 21.04
C THR A 312 17.02 22.79 20.03
N MET A 313 17.04 22.45 18.74
CA MET A 313 17.20 23.37 17.63
C MET A 313 15.83 23.82 17.13
N THR A 314 15.77 25.04 16.59
CA THR A 314 14.55 25.68 16.09
C THR A 314 14.67 26.12 14.63
N SER A 315 15.83 25.88 14.00
CA SER A 315 16.13 26.26 12.61
C SER A 315 17.44 25.62 12.16
N ALA A 316 17.71 25.64 10.85
CA ALA A 316 18.95 25.15 10.24
C ALA A 316 20.23 25.76 10.82
N ASN A 317 20.16 27.02 11.28
CA ASN A 317 21.31 27.78 11.77
C ASN A 317 21.52 27.68 13.28
N SER A 318 20.60 27.03 14.00
CA SER A 318 20.67 26.89 15.46
C SER A 318 21.88 26.02 15.85
N ARG A 319 22.47 26.28 17.02
CA ARG A 319 23.51 25.42 17.60
C ARG A 319 22.90 24.57 18.69
N SER A 320 23.33 23.32 18.78
CA SER A 320 22.93 22.42 19.85
C SER A 320 24.13 21.64 20.38
N TYR A 321 24.11 21.37 21.69
CA TYR A 321 25.04 20.42 22.30
C TYR A 321 24.86 19.01 21.72
N TYR A 322 23.65 18.67 21.29
CA TYR A 322 23.26 17.35 20.78
C TYR A 322 23.49 17.16 19.28
N TYR A 323 23.84 18.22 18.55
CA TYR A 323 24.03 18.20 17.10
C TYR A 323 25.47 18.48 16.69
N ASN A 324 26.12 17.51 16.05
CA ASN A 324 27.40 17.68 15.38
C ASN A 324 27.16 18.18 13.95
N LYS A 325 27.50 19.46 13.68
CA LYS A 325 27.32 20.06 12.36
C LYS A 325 28.30 19.53 11.31
N GLU A 326 29.50 19.09 11.70
CA GLU A 326 30.52 18.60 10.77
C GLU A 326 30.15 17.21 10.21
N ASN A 327 29.51 16.39 11.03
CA ASN A 327 29.09 15.03 10.67
C ASN A 327 27.58 14.91 10.40
N HIS A 328 26.84 16.01 10.50
CA HIS A 328 25.38 16.04 10.41
C HIS A 328 24.70 15.04 11.37
N ALA A 329 25.21 14.90 12.59
CA ALA A 329 24.84 13.83 13.51
C ALA A 329 24.12 14.37 14.75
N TYR A 330 22.92 13.84 15.03
CA TYR A 330 22.10 14.19 16.19
C TYR A 330 21.91 13.00 17.12
N ALA A 331 21.99 13.25 18.43
CA ALA A 331 21.56 12.27 19.42
C ALA A 331 21.12 12.98 20.71
N TYR A 332 19.90 12.69 21.15
CA TYR A 332 19.37 13.12 22.44
C TYR A 332 19.10 11.91 23.34
N ILE A 333 19.78 11.85 24.50
CA ILE A 333 19.69 10.75 25.47
C ILE A 333 19.01 11.15 26.79
N GLY A 334 18.22 12.23 26.76
CA GLY A 334 17.51 12.73 27.94
C GLY A 334 16.08 12.19 28.04
N THR A 335 15.25 12.86 28.83
CA THR A 335 13.87 12.43 29.16
C THR A 335 12.78 13.34 28.60
N GLU A 336 13.15 14.38 27.85
CA GLU A 336 12.18 15.28 27.23
C GLU A 336 11.38 14.55 26.15
N LYS A 337 10.09 14.91 26.09
CA LYS A 337 9.14 14.43 25.09
C LYS A 337 9.47 15.00 23.71
N PRO A 338 9.08 14.32 22.62
CA PRO A 338 9.30 14.84 21.28
C PRO A 338 8.60 16.20 21.07
N ASN A 339 9.21 17.04 20.23
CA ASN A 339 8.71 18.36 19.84
C ASN A 339 8.92 18.67 18.35
N HIS A 340 9.44 17.72 17.57
CA HIS A 340 9.75 17.90 16.16
C HIS A 340 9.56 16.57 15.41
N ASP A 341 8.92 16.62 14.25
CA ASP A 341 8.75 15.46 13.37
C ASP A 341 9.74 15.48 12.22
N ILE A 342 10.21 14.28 11.84
CA ILE A 342 11.13 14.02 10.74
C ILE A 342 10.66 12.79 9.96
N VAL A 343 11.31 12.50 8.83
CA VAL A 343 11.08 11.25 8.09
C VAL A 343 12.35 10.42 8.09
N ILE A 344 12.29 9.17 8.52
CA ILE A 344 13.37 8.20 8.37
C ILE A 344 13.38 7.74 6.91
N VAL A 345 14.49 7.98 6.21
CA VAL A 345 14.64 7.74 4.75
C VAL A 345 15.83 6.80 4.44
N GLY A 346 16.39 6.19 5.48
CA GLY A 346 17.52 5.29 5.33
C GLY A 346 18.17 4.96 6.67
N TRP A 347 19.27 4.22 6.61
CA TRP A 347 20.07 3.88 7.77
C TRP A 347 21.51 3.52 7.40
N ASP A 348 22.39 3.60 8.39
CA ASP A 348 23.76 3.08 8.34
C ASP A 348 24.06 2.39 9.67
N ASP A 349 24.10 1.05 9.67
CA ASP A 349 24.39 0.23 10.85
C ASP A 349 25.81 0.40 11.39
N HIS A 350 26.72 0.95 10.58
CA HIS A 350 28.12 1.16 10.93
C HIS A 350 28.48 2.64 11.09
N TYR A 351 27.47 3.52 11.15
CA TYR A 351 27.72 4.95 11.37
C TYR A 351 28.43 5.14 12.72
N PRO A 352 29.64 5.71 12.74
CA PRO A 352 30.51 5.63 13.91
C PRO A 352 29.95 6.47 15.06
N LYS A 353 29.90 5.90 16.26
CA LYS A 353 29.41 6.59 17.46
C LYS A 353 30.20 7.85 17.80
N GLU A 354 31.47 7.93 17.40
CA GLU A 354 32.33 9.10 17.59
C GLU A 354 31.91 10.30 16.71
N SER A 355 31.01 10.11 15.75
CA SER A 355 30.44 11.21 14.97
C SER A 355 29.48 12.09 15.77
N PHE A 356 28.92 11.58 16.86
CA PHE A 356 28.00 12.33 17.73
C PHE A 356 28.75 13.18 18.76
N ASN A 357 28.17 14.34 19.14
CA ASN A 357 28.75 15.19 20.19
C ASN A 357 28.65 14.57 21.59
N ILE A 358 27.73 13.62 21.77
CA ILE A 358 27.49 12.93 23.04
C ILE A 358 27.91 11.47 22.94
N GLU A 359 28.25 10.88 24.08
CA GLU A 359 28.53 9.45 24.15
C GLU A 359 27.23 8.66 23.98
N VAL A 360 27.15 7.89 22.88
CA VAL A 360 26.04 6.97 22.58
C VAL A 360 26.48 5.52 22.77
N GLY A 361 25.51 4.61 22.88
CA GLY A 361 25.75 3.22 23.27
C GLY A 361 26.54 2.36 22.28
N GLY A 362 26.65 2.79 21.02
CA GLY A 362 27.29 2.04 19.94
C GLY A 362 27.14 2.73 18.59
N ASP A 363 27.73 2.13 17.57
CA ASP A 363 27.59 2.56 16.18
C ASP A 363 26.14 2.34 15.70
N GLY A 364 25.78 3.03 14.63
CA GLY A 364 24.49 2.88 13.97
C GLY A 364 23.60 4.12 14.08
N ALA A 365 23.03 4.50 12.95
CA ALA A 365 22.14 5.65 12.86
C ALA A 365 21.08 5.47 11.77
N PHE A 366 19.92 6.06 11.99
CA PHE A 366 18.98 6.35 10.92
C PHE A 366 19.43 7.58 10.14
N ILE A 367 19.15 7.58 8.84
CA ILE A 367 19.25 8.76 7.98
C ILE A 367 17.85 9.38 7.97
N CYS A 368 17.75 10.61 8.44
CA CYS A 368 16.48 11.32 8.59
C CYS A 368 16.45 12.56 7.70
N ARG A 369 15.28 12.83 7.13
CA ARG A 369 14.93 14.04 6.40
C ARG A 369 14.31 15.06 7.34
N ASN A 370 14.78 16.30 7.29
CA ASN A 370 14.23 17.42 8.05
C ASN A 370 13.54 18.43 7.11
N SER A 371 12.73 19.30 7.70
CA SER A 371 11.93 20.35 7.06
C SER A 371 12.47 21.76 7.32
N TRP A 372 13.80 21.92 7.39
CA TRP A 372 14.49 23.21 7.60
C TRP A 372 15.31 23.66 6.40
N GLY A 373 14.92 23.23 5.20
CA GLY A 373 15.59 23.54 3.95
C GLY A 373 16.92 22.80 3.74
N GLY A 374 17.46 22.93 2.52
CA GLY A 374 18.69 22.24 2.10
C GLY A 374 19.96 22.68 2.82
N GLU A 375 19.92 23.82 3.53
CA GLU A 375 21.04 24.34 4.30
C GLU A 375 21.24 23.60 5.64
N PHE A 376 20.25 22.83 6.09
CA PHE A 376 20.38 21.98 7.27
C PHE A 376 21.00 20.63 6.90
N GLY A 377 21.94 20.16 7.72
CA GLY A 377 22.53 18.84 7.51
C GLY A 377 23.26 18.73 6.17
N ASP A 378 23.08 17.58 5.52
CA ASP A 378 23.51 17.26 4.17
C ASP A 378 22.31 17.36 3.23
N GLU A 379 22.12 18.53 2.62
CA GLU A 379 20.99 18.84 1.73
C GLU A 379 19.61 18.60 2.37
N GLY A 380 19.48 18.78 3.70
CA GLY A 380 18.29 18.52 4.51
C GLY A 380 18.28 17.16 5.24
N ASN A 381 19.25 16.28 4.94
CA ASN A 381 19.40 14.99 5.60
C ASN A 381 20.36 15.06 6.79
N PHE A 382 20.16 14.22 7.79
CA PHE A 382 21.05 14.12 8.95
C PHE A 382 20.94 12.75 9.60
N TYR A 383 21.98 12.35 10.32
CA TYR A 383 22.05 11.09 11.04
C TYR A 383 21.45 11.23 12.43
N VAL A 384 20.61 10.30 12.83
CA VAL A 384 20.07 10.19 14.19
C VAL A 384 20.50 8.86 14.78
N SER A 385 21.22 8.90 15.91
CA SER A 385 21.70 7.68 16.56
C SER A 385 20.55 6.73 16.88
N TYR A 386 20.74 5.42 16.70
CA TYR A 386 19.81 4.39 17.19
C TYR A 386 19.55 4.48 18.70
N TYR A 387 20.44 5.14 19.44
CA TYR A 387 20.35 5.31 20.89
C TYR A 387 19.65 6.62 21.31
N ASP A 388 19.16 7.42 20.36
CA ASP A 388 18.31 8.57 20.68
C ASP A 388 17.04 8.11 21.41
N THR A 389 16.62 8.84 22.45
CA THR A 389 15.47 8.48 23.30
C THR A 389 14.18 8.38 22.49
N ASN A 390 13.97 9.25 21.50
CA ASN A 390 12.67 9.44 20.84
C ASN A 390 12.60 8.80 19.45
N ILE A 391 13.72 8.69 18.72
CA ILE A 391 13.71 8.13 17.36
C ILE A 391 13.04 6.74 17.34
N GLY A 392 12.12 6.51 16.42
CA GLY A 392 11.50 5.21 16.31
C GLY A 392 10.42 4.91 17.37
N VAL A 393 10.00 5.87 18.21
CA VAL A 393 8.94 5.64 19.22
C VAL A 393 7.54 5.79 18.61
N HIS A 394 7.36 6.81 17.77
CA HIS A 394 6.15 7.02 16.98
C HIS A 394 6.54 6.86 15.51
N ASN A 395 5.86 5.98 14.78
CA ASN A 395 6.29 5.53 13.46
C ASN A 395 5.11 5.32 12.55
N ILE A 396 5.01 6.10 11.47
CA ILE A 396 3.94 5.94 10.48
C ILE A 396 4.52 5.86 9.09
N VAL A 397 3.95 4.95 8.32
CA VAL A 397 4.29 4.72 6.93
C VAL A 397 3.01 4.58 6.12
N TYR A 398 3.00 5.18 4.93
CA TYR A 398 1.94 5.06 3.96
C TYR A 398 2.31 3.94 2.99
N THR A 399 1.51 2.88 2.99
CA THR A 399 1.83 1.62 2.32
C THR A 399 0.98 1.43 1.06
N GLU A 400 -0.16 2.10 0.96
CA GLU A 400 -1.03 2.04 -0.20
C GLU A 400 -1.57 3.44 -0.55
N VAL A 401 -1.16 3.94 -1.70
CA VAL A 401 -1.55 5.24 -2.25
C VAL A 401 -2.05 5.01 -3.66
N GLU A 402 -3.31 5.36 -3.89
CA GLU A 402 -4.01 5.09 -5.13
C GLU A 402 -4.23 6.38 -5.94
N PRO A 403 -4.44 6.26 -7.26
CA PRO A 403 -4.96 7.36 -8.06
C PRO A 403 -6.30 7.90 -7.52
N ASN A 404 -6.59 9.18 -7.76
CA ASN A 404 -7.81 9.84 -7.27
C ASN A 404 -9.11 9.45 -8.00
N ASN A 405 -9.10 8.37 -8.78
CA ASN A 405 -10.23 7.83 -9.53
C ASN A 405 -10.50 6.34 -9.25
N ASN A 406 -9.89 5.83 -8.19
CA ASN A 406 -10.08 4.48 -7.62
C ASN A 406 -11.53 4.20 -7.19
N TYR A 407 -12.23 5.18 -6.60
CA TYR A 407 -13.68 5.14 -6.39
C TYR A 407 -14.31 6.50 -6.71
N ASP A 408 -15.60 6.52 -7.01
CA ASP A 408 -16.32 7.75 -7.33
C ASP A 408 -16.76 8.53 -6.07
N ASN A 409 -17.07 7.82 -4.97
CA ASN A 409 -17.61 8.43 -3.76
C ASN A 409 -17.01 7.84 -2.47
N ILE A 410 -16.92 8.69 -1.45
CA ILE A 410 -16.59 8.35 -0.07
C ILE A 410 -17.73 8.78 0.87
N TYR A 411 -18.21 7.85 1.70
CA TYR A 411 -19.18 8.12 2.76
C TYR A 411 -18.48 8.02 4.11
N GLN A 412 -18.57 9.09 4.90
CA GLN A 412 -17.81 9.26 6.15
C GLN A 412 -18.50 10.28 7.07
N SER A 413 -18.28 10.16 8.38
CA SER A 413 -18.68 11.16 9.39
C SER A 413 -17.54 11.57 10.33
N ASP A 414 -16.34 10.98 10.18
CA ASP A 414 -15.19 11.11 11.07
C ASP A 414 -14.08 12.01 10.48
N LEU A 415 -14.39 13.27 10.20
CA LEU A 415 -13.45 14.16 9.50
C LEU A 415 -12.15 14.41 10.28
N CYS A 416 -12.16 14.41 11.61
CA CYS A 416 -10.97 14.51 12.45
C CYS A 416 -10.30 13.15 12.72
N GLY A 417 -10.86 12.05 12.21
CA GLY A 417 -10.30 10.71 12.27
C GLY A 417 -10.13 10.16 13.69
N TRP A 418 -9.12 9.28 13.84
CA TRP A 418 -8.87 8.57 15.09
C TRP A 418 -8.34 9.51 16.20
N THR A 419 -9.25 9.95 17.06
CA THR A 419 -8.91 10.82 18.19
C THR A 419 -9.10 10.13 19.52
N GLY A 420 -9.91 9.05 19.57
CA GLY A 420 -10.08 8.20 20.75
C GLY A 420 -10.49 6.78 20.42
N MET A 421 -10.79 6.01 21.46
CA MET A 421 -11.25 4.63 21.32
C MET A 421 -12.56 4.39 22.08
N MET A 422 -13.30 3.35 21.72
CA MET A 422 -14.49 2.86 22.41
C MET A 422 -14.55 1.33 22.42
N GLY A 423 -15.26 0.77 23.39
CA GLY A 423 -15.58 -0.66 23.45
C GLY A 423 -16.26 -1.05 24.75
N TYR A 424 -16.20 -2.33 25.08
CA TYR A 424 -16.99 -2.95 26.15
C TYR A 424 -16.13 -3.73 27.17
N ASN A 425 -14.88 -3.30 27.40
CA ASN A 425 -13.89 -4.09 28.15
C ASN A 425 -13.75 -5.49 27.56
N SER A 426 -13.63 -5.53 26.24
CA SER A 426 -13.52 -6.75 25.45
C SER A 426 -12.67 -6.46 24.22
N GLU A 427 -11.85 -7.44 23.86
CA GLU A 427 -11.08 -7.41 22.61
C GLU A 427 -11.99 -7.33 21.38
N THR A 428 -13.27 -7.73 21.50
CA THR A 428 -14.23 -7.74 20.40
C THR A 428 -15.35 -6.73 20.61
N ALA A 429 -15.65 -5.95 19.58
CA ALA A 429 -16.83 -5.10 19.51
C ALA A 429 -17.32 -4.97 18.06
N TYR A 430 -18.50 -4.40 17.90
CA TYR A 430 -19.09 -4.09 16.60
C TYR A 430 -19.29 -2.59 16.50
N MET A 431 -18.92 -2.01 15.36
CA MET A 431 -19.32 -0.65 14.97
C MET A 431 -20.17 -0.71 13.71
N ALA A 432 -21.07 0.25 13.54
CA ALA A 432 -21.82 0.44 12.32
C ALA A 432 -21.99 1.92 12.03
N ASN A 433 -22.10 2.26 10.76
CA ASN A 433 -22.53 3.58 10.33
C ASN A 433 -23.52 3.44 9.17
N VAL A 434 -24.48 4.36 9.11
CA VAL A 434 -25.53 4.38 8.08
C VAL A 434 -25.30 5.55 7.14
N TYR A 435 -25.40 5.27 5.85
CA TYR A 435 -25.21 6.24 4.77
C TYR A 435 -26.41 6.23 3.84
N THR A 436 -26.61 7.31 3.09
CA THR A 436 -27.67 7.41 2.08
C THR A 436 -27.05 7.67 0.72
N ALA A 437 -27.38 6.81 -0.25
CA ALA A 437 -26.87 6.91 -1.61
C ALA A 437 -27.42 8.11 -2.38
N ASP A 438 -26.57 8.85 -3.08
CA ASP A 438 -27.00 9.99 -3.92
C ASP A 438 -27.34 9.60 -5.38
N SER A 439 -26.95 8.37 -5.75
CA SER A 439 -27.03 7.79 -7.09
C SER A 439 -27.07 6.25 -7.01
N ASP A 440 -27.42 5.60 -8.12
CA ASP A 440 -27.28 4.16 -8.25
C ASP A 440 -25.79 3.82 -8.29
N GLN A 441 -25.32 3.04 -7.32
CA GLN A 441 -23.89 2.85 -7.09
C GLN A 441 -23.59 1.45 -6.59
N THR A 442 -22.31 1.14 -6.51
CA THR A 442 -21.80 -0.16 -6.07
C THR A 442 -20.80 0.07 -4.95
N LEU A 443 -21.09 -0.46 -3.76
CA LEU A 443 -20.14 -0.49 -2.65
C LEU A 443 -19.04 -1.52 -2.94
N GLN A 444 -17.80 -1.07 -2.88
CA GLN A 444 -16.62 -1.84 -3.26
C GLN A 444 -15.64 -2.06 -2.12
N ALA A 445 -15.50 -1.07 -1.23
CA ALA A 445 -14.58 -1.18 -0.11
C ALA A 445 -15.10 -0.46 1.15
N VAL A 446 -14.50 -0.80 2.29
CA VAL A 446 -14.81 -0.25 3.60
C VAL A 446 -13.52 0.05 4.34
N GLY A 447 -13.37 1.29 4.80
CA GLY A 447 -12.16 1.75 5.48
C GLY A 447 -12.35 1.99 6.96
N PHE A 448 -11.40 1.55 7.78
CA PHE A 448 -11.45 1.69 9.24
C PHE A 448 -10.06 1.51 9.88
N TYR A 449 -9.94 1.91 11.14
CA TYR A 449 -8.69 1.76 11.89
C TYR A 449 -8.60 0.40 12.60
N ALA A 450 -7.42 -0.22 12.52
CA ALA A 450 -6.98 -1.25 13.43
C ALA A 450 -6.22 -0.59 14.60
N THR A 451 -6.80 -0.61 15.81
CA THR A 451 -6.23 0.11 16.95
C THR A 451 -5.05 -0.61 17.62
N GLY A 452 -4.62 -1.75 17.09
CA GLY A 452 -3.54 -2.56 17.64
C GLY A 452 -3.13 -3.70 16.71
N MET A 453 -2.02 -4.35 17.04
CA MET A 453 -1.48 -5.46 16.25
C MET A 453 -2.42 -6.67 16.19
N TYR A 454 -2.31 -7.43 15.10
CA TYR A 454 -3.06 -8.67 14.88
C TYR A 454 -4.58 -8.49 14.99
N THR A 455 -5.08 -7.33 14.57
CA THR A 455 -6.51 -7.02 14.57
C THR A 455 -7.20 -7.88 13.51
N GLU A 456 -8.19 -8.66 13.93
CA GLU A 456 -9.08 -9.43 13.06
C GLU A 456 -10.35 -8.62 12.78
N TYR A 457 -10.92 -8.77 11.59
CA TYR A 457 -12.16 -8.09 11.24
C TYR A 457 -13.12 -8.98 10.44
N THR A 458 -14.40 -8.64 10.49
CA THR A 458 -15.41 -9.14 9.56
C THR A 458 -16.37 -8.01 9.21
N ILE A 459 -16.56 -7.79 7.91
CA ILE A 459 -17.37 -6.70 7.37
C ILE A 459 -18.72 -7.24 6.93
N TYR A 460 -19.77 -6.51 7.29
CA TYR A 460 -21.13 -6.80 6.87
C TYR A 460 -21.82 -5.56 6.29
N VAL A 461 -22.81 -5.79 5.45
CA VAL A 461 -23.61 -4.74 4.83
C VAL A 461 -25.09 -5.02 5.01
N VAL A 462 -25.87 -3.97 5.28
CA VAL A 462 -27.33 -3.93 5.17
C VAL A 462 -27.68 -3.02 4.01
N LYS A 463 -28.30 -3.56 2.96
CA LYS A 463 -28.55 -2.82 1.71
C LYS A 463 -29.68 -1.78 1.83
N GLU A 464 -30.69 -2.11 2.63
CA GLU A 464 -31.88 -1.28 2.85
C GLU A 464 -32.05 -1.14 4.37
N TYR A 465 -31.63 0.00 4.90
CA TYR A 465 -31.74 0.36 6.31
C TYR A 465 -32.97 1.25 6.53
N HIS A 466 -33.82 0.85 7.47
CA HIS A 466 -34.93 1.68 7.94
C HIS A 466 -34.85 1.98 9.44
N ASN A 467 -34.30 1.05 10.23
CA ASN A 467 -34.13 1.21 11.67
C ASN A 467 -33.05 0.25 12.20
N THR A 468 -32.65 0.43 13.46
CA THR A 468 -31.62 -0.39 14.13
C THR A 468 -31.91 -1.90 14.15
N GLY A 469 -33.17 -2.32 14.00
CA GLY A 469 -33.53 -3.74 13.86
C GLY A 469 -32.96 -4.39 12.59
N ASP A 470 -32.74 -3.61 11.53
CA ASP A 470 -32.23 -4.10 10.25
C ASP A 470 -30.73 -4.46 10.31
N LEU A 471 -29.98 -3.89 11.26
CA LEU A 471 -28.55 -4.19 11.50
C LEU A 471 -28.30 -5.67 11.84
N ASN A 472 -29.34 -6.40 12.23
CA ASN A 472 -29.27 -7.83 12.52
C ASN A 472 -29.51 -8.69 11.27
N ASN A 473 -30.06 -8.11 10.20
CA ASN A 473 -30.31 -8.76 8.90
C ASN A 473 -29.19 -8.41 7.91
N ARG A 474 -27.94 -8.70 8.30
CA ARG A 474 -26.72 -8.26 7.61
C ARG A 474 -26.08 -9.35 6.77
N LEU A 475 -25.44 -8.95 5.67
CA LEU A 475 -24.72 -9.83 4.75
C LEU A 475 -23.21 -9.72 4.98
N ARG A 476 -22.51 -10.84 5.22
CA ARG A 476 -21.04 -10.84 5.37
C ARG A 476 -20.37 -10.66 4.00
N VAL A 477 -19.58 -9.62 3.84
CA VAL A 477 -18.96 -9.23 2.56
C VAL A 477 -17.43 -9.28 2.55
N ALA A 478 -16.76 -9.30 3.69
CA ALA A 478 -15.30 -9.49 3.77
C ALA A 478 -14.89 -9.98 5.16
N SER A 479 -13.69 -10.54 5.29
CA SER A 479 -13.01 -10.76 6.57
C SER A 479 -11.52 -10.96 6.38
N GLY A 480 -10.73 -10.55 7.36
CA GLY A 480 -9.29 -10.73 7.33
C GLY A 480 -8.64 -10.38 8.66
N SER A 481 -7.34 -10.11 8.61
CA SER A 481 -6.60 -9.58 9.74
C SER A 481 -5.43 -8.72 9.29
N PHE A 482 -5.08 -7.75 10.13
CA PHE A 482 -3.95 -6.86 9.94
C PHE A 482 -2.87 -7.18 10.96
N LYS A 483 -1.61 -7.18 10.51
CA LYS A 483 -0.48 -7.40 11.42
C LYS A 483 -0.25 -6.19 12.33
N ASN A 484 -0.23 -5.00 11.76
CA ASN A 484 0.11 -3.76 12.45
C ASN A 484 -1.16 -2.97 12.77
N SER A 485 -1.05 -2.03 13.72
CA SER A 485 -2.05 -0.96 13.88
C SER A 485 -2.00 -0.02 12.68
N GLY A 486 -3.08 0.71 12.42
CA GLY A 486 -3.13 1.60 11.26
C GLY A 486 -4.54 1.90 10.78
N TYR A 487 -4.63 2.51 9.61
CA TYR A 487 -5.85 2.61 8.82
C TYR A 487 -5.73 1.69 7.61
N TYR A 488 -6.84 1.02 7.28
CA TYR A 488 -6.93 0.07 6.19
C TYR A 488 -8.23 0.27 5.43
N THR A 489 -8.15 0.35 4.10
CA THR A 489 -9.30 0.19 3.20
C THR A 489 -9.36 -1.27 2.76
N VAL A 490 -10.50 -1.91 2.99
CA VAL A 490 -10.70 -3.32 2.67
C VAL A 490 -11.66 -3.47 1.51
N ASP A 491 -11.17 -4.02 0.40
CA ASP A 491 -12.01 -4.48 -0.69
C ASP A 491 -12.94 -5.61 -0.25
N LEU A 492 -14.16 -5.56 -0.77
CA LEU A 492 -15.17 -6.57 -0.48
C LEU A 492 -14.94 -7.84 -1.32
N ASP A 493 -15.15 -9.03 -0.73
CA ASP A 493 -15.10 -10.33 -1.42
C ASP A 493 -16.03 -10.34 -2.67
N TYR A 494 -17.08 -9.53 -2.62
CA TYR A 494 -17.98 -9.23 -3.72
C TYR A 494 -18.66 -7.88 -3.47
N THR A 495 -18.90 -7.16 -4.55
CA THR A 495 -19.48 -5.82 -4.48
C THR A 495 -20.99 -5.84 -4.21
N VAL A 496 -21.51 -4.72 -3.71
CA VAL A 496 -22.92 -4.62 -3.29
C VAL A 496 -23.59 -3.43 -3.98
N SER A 497 -24.56 -3.68 -4.87
CA SER A 497 -25.34 -2.62 -5.51
C SER A 497 -26.29 -1.95 -4.52
N ILE A 498 -26.26 -0.62 -4.48
CA ILE A 498 -27.12 0.26 -3.66
C ILE A 498 -27.89 1.17 -4.62
N ALA A 499 -29.21 1.25 -4.47
CA ALA A 499 -30.00 2.16 -5.30
C ALA A 499 -29.93 3.59 -4.76
N LYS A 500 -30.11 4.56 -5.65
CA LYS A 500 -30.25 5.96 -5.26
C LYS A 500 -31.32 6.15 -4.18
N ASP A 501 -31.04 7.05 -3.24
CA ASP A 501 -31.90 7.44 -2.11
C ASP A 501 -32.11 6.34 -1.05
N ASP A 502 -31.59 5.11 -1.26
CA ASP A 502 -31.61 4.08 -0.24
C ASP A 502 -30.56 4.39 0.83
N SER A 503 -30.96 4.21 2.09
CA SER A 503 -30.02 4.15 3.20
C SER A 503 -29.45 2.73 3.31
N PHE A 504 -28.14 2.62 3.48
CA PHE A 504 -27.43 1.36 3.70
C PHE A 504 -26.55 1.47 4.95
N ALA A 505 -26.28 0.34 5.61
CA ALA A 505 -25.39 0.30 6.76
C ALA A 505 -24.16 -0.54 6.46
N VAL A 506 -23.00 -0.02 6.85
CA VAL A 506 -21.75 -0.79 6.93
C VAL A 506 -21.51 -1.15 8.38
N ILE A 507 -21.12 -2.40 8.63
CA ILE A 507 -20.90 -2.93 9.96
C ILE A 507 -19.55 -3.63 9.98
N VAL A 508 -18.72 -3.32 10.97
CA VAL A 508 -17.44 -4.01 11.20
C VAL A 508 -17.49 -4.67 12.57
N GLN A 509 -17.37 -5.99 12.59
CA GLN A 509 -16.92 -6.71 13.78
C GLN A 509 -15.41 -6.60 13.83
N ILE A 510 -14.87 -6.03 14.89
CA ILE A 510 -13.43 -5.89 15.08
C ILE A 510 -13.00 -6.66 16.32
N LYS A 511 -11.86 -7.34 16.23
CA LYS A 511 -11.22 -8.01 17.36
C LYS A 511 -9.74 -7.65 17.42
N THR A 512 -9.35 -6.92 18.45
CA THR A 512 -7.96 -6.49 18.66
C THR A 512 -7.41 -7.12 19.95
N PRO A 513 -6.47 -8.07 19.85
CA PRO A 513 -5.88 -8.73 21.01
C PRO A 513 -5.33 -7.74 22.04
N GLY A 514 -5.65 -7.96 23.32
CA GLY A 514 -5.23 -7.11 24.44
C GLY A 514 -5.94 -5.77 24.58
N SER A 515 -6.85 -5.40 23.67
CA SER A 515 -7.62 -4.14 23.79
C SER A 515 -8.90 -4.33 24.58
N ASP A 516 -9.23 -3.36 25.44
CA ASP A 516 -10.55 -3.25 26.07
C ASP A 516 -11.53 -2.42 25.24
N MET A 517 -11.01 -1.66 24.28
CA MET A 517 -11.69 -0.63 23.50
C MET A 517 -11.17 -0.65 22.05
N PRO A 518 -11.60 -1.63 21.22
CA PRO A 518 -10.98 -1.88 19.92
C PRO A 518 -11.49 -0.99 18.79
N ILE A 519 -12.46 -0.09 19.04
CA ILE A 519 -13.06 0.76 18.00
C ILE A 519 -12.45 2.16 18.06
N ALA A 520 -11.88 2.63 16.96
CA ALA A 520 -11.48 4.03 16.81
C ALA A 520 -12.72 4.93 16.67
N ILE A 521 -12.68 6.09 17.33
CA ILE A 521 -13.73 7.09 17.29
C ILE A 521 -13.15 8.49 17.06
N GLU A 522 -13.99 9.33 16.48
CA GLU A 522 -13.82 10.78 16.48
C GLU A 522 -14.55 11.35 17.71
N TYR A 523 -13.81 11.96 18.64
CA TYR A 523 -14.37 12.59 19.83
C TYR A 523 -13.66 13.90 20.19
N GLN A 524 -14.42 14.82 20.78
CA GLN A 524 -13.88 16.07 21.26
C GLN A 524 -13.27 15.87 22.65
N ALA A 525 -11.95 15.66 22.70
CA ALA A 525 -11.21 15.63 23.96
C ALA A 525 -11.28 16.97 24.70
N GLU A 526 -11.25 16.93 26.03
CA GLU A 526 -11.20 18.13 26.85
C GLU A 526 -9.95 18.96 26.50
N GLY A 527 -10.15 20.20 26.04
CA GLY A 527 -9.09 21.09 25.60
C GLY A 527 -8.68 20.94 24.13
N SER A 528 -9.33 20.07 23.35
CA SER A 528 -9.17 20.06 21.89
C SER A 528 -10.09 21.09 21.23
N ASN A 529 -9.60 21.74 20.17
CA ASN A 529 -10.36 22.68 19.35
C ASN A 529 -10.83 22.03 18.03
N LEU A 530 -11.17 20.74 18.07
CA LEU A 530 -11.65 20.03 16.88
C LEU A 530 -13.08 20.47 16.54
N LEU A 531 -13.37 20.61 15.24
CA LEU A 531 -14.74 20.76 14.74
C LEU A 531 -15.31 19.38 14.42
N ILE A 532 -16.14 18.88 15.33
CA ILE A 532 -16.78 17.56 15.22
C ILE A 532 -18.28 17.75 15.03
N ASP A 533 -18.84 17.15 13.98
CA ASP A 533 -20.27 17.12 13.71
C ASP A 533 -20.85 15.74 14.05
N VAL A 534 -21.70 15.69 15.09
CA VAL A 534 -22.40 14.49 15.55
C VAL A 534 -23.92 14.62 15.33
N SER A 535 -24.35 15.43 14.37
CA SER A 535 -25.76 15.76 14.19
C SER A 535 -26.55 14.75 13.35
N ASP A 536 -25.86 13.86 12.62
CA ASP A 536 -26.51 12.86 11.75
C ASP A 536 -27.26 11.78 12.55
N GLY A 537 -26.74 11.36 13.71
CA GLY A 537 -27.30 10.30 14.53
C GLY A 537 -27.26 8.93 13.87
N LEU A 538 -26.26 8.65 13.03
CA LEU A 538 -26.21 7.46 12.18
C LEU A 538 -25.13 6.45 12.54
N GLY A 539 -24.30 6.72 13.55
CA GLY A 539 -23.31 5.79 14.08
C GLY A 539 -23.85 4.93 15.22
N TYR A 540 -23.34 3.70 15.29
CA TYR A 540 -23.75 2.73 16.29
C TYR A 540 -22.60 1.84 16.76
N ILE A 541 -22.69 1.39 18.02
CA ILE A 541 -21.78 0.42 18.60
C ILE A 541 -22.55 -0.73 19.27
N SER A 542 -21.98 -1.93 19.30
CA SER A 542 -22.57 -3.10 19.94
C SER A 542 -21.51 -4.05 20.52
N SER A 543 -21.83 -4.67 21.66
CA SER A 543 -20.98 -5.70 22.28
C SER A 543 -21.20 -7.10 21.69
N ASN A 544 -22.35 -7.33 21.07
CA ASN A 544 -22.76 -8.66 20.58
C ASN A 544 -23.29 -8.66 19.14
N GLY A 545 -23.38 -7.49 18.51
CA GLY A 545 -23.93 -7.33 17.18
C GLY A 545 -25.43 -7.62 17.09
N GLU A 546 -26.17 -7.54 18.20
CA GLU A 546 -27.63 -7.71 18.25
C GLU A 546 -28.35 -6.48 18.81
N ARG A 547 -27.74 -5.83 19.81
CA ARG A 547 -28.25 -4.62 20.46
C ARG A 547 -27.30 -3.47 20.21
N TRP A 548 -27.82 -2.39 19.64
CA TRP A 548 -27.03 -1.27 19.15
C TRP A 548 -27.32 -0.02 19.98
N GLU A 549 -26.26 0.62 20.45
CA GLU A 549 -26.27 1.94 21.10
C GLU A 549 -25.92 2.98 20.03
N ASN A 550 -26.64 4.10 19.97
CA ASN A 550 -26.30 5.17 19.03
C ASN A 550 -25.15 6.02 19.60
N THR A 551 -24.07 6.17 18.84
CA THR A 551 -22.84 6.81 19.34
C THR A 551 -22.98 8.31 19.47
N GLU A 552 -23.67 8.97 18.54
CA GLU A 552 -23.78 10.44 18.55
C GLU A 552 -24.68 10.90 19.70
N SER A 553 -25.90 10.37 19.82
CA SER A 553 -26.87 10.83 20.82
C SER A 553 -26.55 10.38 22.25
N GLU A 554 -25.91 9.21 22.43
CA GLU A 554 -25.60 8.69 23.76
C GLU A 554 -24.19 9.08 24.24
N ARG A 555 -23.24 9.24 23.32
CA ARG A 555 -21.81 9.44 23.65
C ARG A 555 -21.19 10.70 23.05
N GLN A 556 -21.84 11.36 22.09
CA GLN A 556 -21.34 12.55 21.38
C GLN A 556 -20.03 12.27 20.64
N VAL A 557 -19.97 11.15 19.92
CA VAL A 557 -18.81 10.73 19.12
C VAL A 557 -19.27 10.12 17.80
N ASN A 558 -18.43 10.17 16.77
CA ASN A 558 -18.60 9.41 15.53
C ASN A 558 -17.70 8.17 15.55
N VAL A 559 -18.14 7.08 14.93
CA VAL A 559 -17.27 5.91 14.67
C VAL A 559 -16.38 6.20 13.46
N CYS A 560 -15.10 5.80 13.52
CA CYS A 560 -14.20 5.94 12.39
C CYS A 560 -14.39 4.79 11.39
N LEU A 561 -15.41 4.94 10.54
CA LEU A 561 -15.80 3.96 9.55
C LEU A 561 -16.14 4.69 8.26
N LYS A 562 -15.57 4.28 7.13
CA LYS A 562 -15.80 4.87 5.80
C LYS A 562 -16.30 3.82 4.82
N ALA A 563 -17.06 4.22 3.82
CA ALA A 563 -17.53 3.36 2.74
C ALA A 563 -17.22 3.97 1.36
N TYR A 564 -16.67 3.16 0.45
CA TYR A 564 -16.22 3.60 -0.87
C TYR A 564 -17.05 2.96 -1.98
N THR A 565 -17.55 3.77 -2.91
CA THR A 565 -18.46 3.32 -3.95
C THR A 565 -18.09 3.84 -5.34
N SER A 566 -18.48 3.09 -6.38
CA SER A 566 -18.47 3.56 -7.77
C SER A 566 -19.88 3.66 -8.33
N ASN A 567 -20.12 4.68 -9.14
CA ASN A 567 -21.39 4.95 -9.79
C ASN A 567 -21.70 3.88 -10.85
N GLN A 568 -22.97 3.51 -10.98
CA GLN A 568 -23.44 2.65 -12.07
C GLN A 568 -23.82 3.52 -13.26
N TYR A 569 -23.11 3.38 -14.38
CA TYR A 569 -23.34 4.12 -15.62
C TYR A 569 -24.27 3.41 -16.59
#